data_AF-A0A7W1A055-F1
#
_entry.id   AF-A0A7W1A055-F1
#
_cell.length_a   1.000
_cell.length_b   1.000
_cell.length_c   1.000
_cell.angle_alpha   90.00
_cell.angle_beta   90.00
_cell.angle_gamma   90.00
#
_symmetry.space_group_name_H-M   'P 1'
#
loop_
_entity.id
_entity.type
_entity.pdbx_description
1 polymer ?
#
loop_
_entity_poly.entity_id
_entity_poly.type
_entity_poly.pdbx_seq_one_letter_code
_entity_poly.pdbx_strand_id
1 'polypeptide(L)'
;MTSACTSLALIASFAGCYYGSAPDVSGGGGVDGQVASTEFPCEVANVLTTCWGCHSNPPRGGAPIPLTKLADLRAVSGVAPAMSVAERAVIRMKDSARPMPPPGSPRPAPGGIDAFTAWVASGMPPGSCDGVTPPGDGGPTGPFPTVCSSGQKYIPQNGDDDDEDGSPDMNPGMPCRACHLANEPDEARFFMGTAYPTLHEQDRCFSTVAAGTRVEILDANGNVAVTMPVRARGNFFSMSRNANIALPFTARVVSPSGAFTQMTTPQMTGDCNSCHTEQGANGAPGRILLPPN
;
A
#
# COMPACT_ATOMS: atom_id res chain seq x y z
N MET A 1 72.00 -1.27 30.98
CA MET A 1 72.38 -2.41 31.84
C MET A 1 71.13 -2.86 32.56
N THR A 2 70.69 -4.11 32.31
CA THR A 2 69.93 -5.06 33.17
C THR A 2 68.79 -4.50 34.04
N SER A 3 67.57 -5.03 34.11
CA SER A 3 67.14 -6.42 34.02
C SER A 3 65.60 -6.52 34.00
N ALA A 4 65.14 -7.75 33.81
CA ALA A 4 63.83 -8.27 33.48
C ALA A 4 62.68 -8.13 34.52
N CYS A 5 61.45 -8.02 33.97
CA CYS A 5 60.28 -8.91 34.13
C CYS A 5 59.71 -9.21 35.53
N THR A 6 58.45 -8.83 35.78
CA THR A 6 57.43 -9.74 36.35
C THR A 6 56.01 -9.25 36.03
N SER A 7 55.18 -10.15 35.49
CA SER A 7 53.75 -9.97 35.21
C SER A 7 52.91 -9.97 36.49
N LEU A 8 51.81 -9.21 36.53
CA LEU A 8 50.66 -9.51 37.38
C LEU A 8 49.36 -9.15 36.65
N ALA A 9 48.51 -10.16 36.49
CA ALA A 9 47.19 -10.07 35.91
C ALA A 9 46.24 -9.28 36.82
N LEU A 10 45.44 -8.38 36.25
CA LEU A 10 44.32 -7.76 36.94
C LEU A 10 43.01 -8.30 36.36
N ILE A 11 42.35 -9.15 37.14
CA ILE A 11 40.94 -9.46 37.04
C ILE A 11 40.19 -8.28 37.67
N ALA A 12 39.31 -7.62 36.91
CA ALA A 12 38.34 -6.69 37.46
C ALA A 12 36.93 -7.18 37.10
N SER A 13 36.25 -7.63 38.15
CA SER A 13 34.93 -8.23 38.17
C SER A 13 33.80 -7.22 37.97
N PHE A 14 32.78 -7.69 37.27
CA PHE A 14 31.35 -7.34 37.32
C PHE A 14 30.89 -6.28 38.36
N ALA A 15 30.42 -5.14 37.86
CA ALA A 15 29.22 -4.49 38.37
C ALA A 15 28.06 -4.97 37.48
N GLY A 16 26.89 -5.42 37.94
CA GLY A 16 26.21 -5.22 39.20
C GLY A 16 24.72 -5.02 38.86
N CYS A 17 24.07 -6.02 38.26
CA CYS A 17 22.62 -6.02 38.04
C CYS A 17 21.97 -6.83 39.16
N TYR A 18 21.64 -6.17 40.27
CA TYR A 18 20.78 -6.76 41.30
C TYR A 18 19.31 -6.37 41.07
N TYR A 19 18.48 -7.39 41.24
CA TYR A 19 17.04 -7.45 41.08
C TYR A 19 16.29 -6.53 42.06
N GLY A 20 15.31 -5.79 41.53
CA GLY A 20 14.20 -5.23 42.27
C GLY A 20 12.90 -5.90 41.82
N SER A 21 12.35 -6.78 42.66
CA SER A 21 11.05 -7.42 42.46
C SER A 21 9.93 -6.40 42.65
N ALA A 22 9.14 -6.16 41.60
CA ALA A 22 7.82 -5.52 41.70
C ALA A 22 6.73 -6.61 41.73
N PRO A 23 5.62 -6.39 42.45
CA PRO A 23 4.68 -7.45 42.80
C PRO A 23 3.92 -8.00 41.60
N ASP A 24 3.65 -9.30 41.73
CA ASP A 24 2.75 -10.13 40.95
C ASP A 24 1.37 -9.46 40.78
N VAL A 25 1.13 -8.89 39.60
CA VAL A 25 -0.24 -8.63 39.13
C VAL A 25 -0.68 -9.87 38.38
N SER A 26 -1.17 -10.85 39.15
CA SER A 26 -2.10 -11.86 38.68
C SER A 26 -3.37 -11.16 38.22
N GLY A 27 -3.34 -10.63 37.00
CA GLY A 27 -4.50 -10.18 36.26
C GLY A 27 -4.93 -11.33 35.36
N GLY A 28 -5.83 -12.18 35.85
CA GLY A 28 -6.50 -13.17 35.02
C GLY A 28 -7.26 -12.48 33.88
N GLY A 29 -6.63 -12.40 32.71
CA GLY A 29 -7.29 -12.02 31.46
C GLY A 29 -8.08 -13.22 30.96
N GLY A 30 -9.32 -13.32 31.44
CA GLY A 30 -10.29 -14.28 30.92
C GLY A 30 -10.41 -14.14 29.40
N VAL A 31 -10.30 -15.27 28.72
CA VAL A 31 -10.82 -15.46 27.37
C VAL A 31 -12.36 -15.45 27.46
N ASP A 32 -13.01 -14.30 27.31
CA ASP A 32 -14.27 -14.19 26.57
C ASP A 32 -14.75 -12.75 26.48
N GLY A 33 -15.33 -12.43 25.32
CA GLY A 33 -15.87 -11.12 25.02
C GLY A 33 -15.40 -10.58 23.69
N GLN A 34 -15.63 -11.33 22.61
CA GLN A 34 -15.76 -10.68 21.30
C GLN A 34 -16.87 -9.64 21.45
N VAL A 35 -16.48 -8.37 21.58
CA VAL A 35 -17.42 -7.26 21.69
C VAL A 35 -18.24 -7.26 20.40
N ALA A 36 -19.53 -7.52 20.52
CA ALA A 36 -20.44 -7.52 19.38
C ALA A 36 -20.33 -6.16 18.66
N SER A 37 -20.35 -6.19 17.33
CA SER A 37 -20.70 -4.99 16.57
C SER A 37 -22.13 -4.66 16.95
N THR A 38 -22.35 -3.63 17.76
CA THR A 38 -23.69 -3.19 18.19
C THR A 38 -24.36 -2.23 17.21
N GLU A 39 -23.67 -1.89 16.11
CA GLU A 39 -24.13 -0.90 15.14
C GLU A 39 -24.56 -1.52 13.80
N PHE A 40 -24.10 -2.73 13.48
CA PHE A 40 -24.34 -3.37 12.18
C PHE A 40 -25.00 -4.76 12.30
N PRO A 41 -26.01 -5.07 11.46
CA PRO A 41 -26.46 -6.43 11.23
C PRO A 41 -25.33 -7.33 10.72
N CYS A 42 -25.38 -8.64 10.99
CA CYS A 42 -24.28 -9.55 10.66
C CYS A 42 -23.85 -9.56 9.20
N GLU A 43 -24.78 -9.58 8.25
CA GLU A 43 -24.43 -9.58 6.84
C GLU A 43 -23.64 -8.32 6.43
N VAL A 44 -23.95 -7.18 7.05
CA VAL A 44 -23.28 -5.91 6.82
C VAL A 44 -21.91 -5.90 7.50
N ALA A 45 -21.86 -6.32 8.76
CA ALA A 45 -20.62 -6.39 9.54
C ALA A 45 -19.58 -7.29 8.84
N ASN A 46 -20.00 -8.45 8.33
CA ASN A 46 -19.15 -9.37 7.59
C ASN A 46 -18.56 -8.75 6.32
N VAL A 47 -19.36 -7.99 5.56
CA VAL A 47 -18.85 -7.25 4.38
C VAL A 47 -17.81 -6.22 4.80
N LEU A 48 -18.07 -5.45 5.86
CA LEU A 48 -17.18 -4.38 6.32
C LEU A 48 -15.80 -4.88 6.79
N THR A 49 -15.68 -6.14 7.22
CA THR A 49 -14.38 -6.74 7.57
C THR A 49 -13.36 -6.66 6.42
N THR A 50 -13.82 -6.70 5.17
CA THR A 50 -12.96 -6.57 3.98
C THR A 50 -12.50 -5.14 3.71
N CYS A 51 -13.14 -4.15 4.35
CA CYS A 51 -12.91 -2.72 4.14
C CYS A 51 -12.00 -2.13 5.22
N TRP A 52 -12.11 -2.63 6.45
CA TRP A 52 -11.50 -2.06 7.65
C TRP A 52 -9.97 -2.04 7.68
N GLY A 53 -9.29 -2.86 6.87
CA GLY A 53 -7.83 -2.79 6.74
C GLY A 53 -7.32 -1.40 6.35
N CYS A 54 -8.01 -0.75 5.41
CA CYS A 54 -7.69 0.61 4.96
C CYS A 54 -8.66 1.64 5.55
N HIS A 55 -9.95 1.33 5.61
CA HIS A 55 -11.00 2.21 6.11
C HIS A 55 -11.20 2.11 7.63
N SER A 56 -10.11 2.06 8.39
CA SER A 56 -10.10 2.11 9.85
C SER A 56 -10.20 3.55 10.37
N ASN A 57 -10.18 3.75 11.69
CA ASN A 57 -10.10 5.06 12.33
C ASN A 57 -8.83 5.15 13.21
N PRO A 58 -7.79 5.90 12.82
CA PRO A 58 -7.69 6.72 11.61
C PRO A 58 -7.56 5.88 10.33
N PRO A 59 -7.99 6.40 9.16
CA PRO A 59 -7.80 5.71 7.89
C PRO A 59 -6.32 5.46 7.57
N ARG A 60 -6.05 4.38 6.83
CA ARG A 60 -4.70 3.95 6.44
C ARG A 60 -4.66 3.59 4.95
N GLY A 61 -3.46 3.44 4.39
CA GLY A 61 -3.28 3.00 2.99
C GLY A 61 -3.94 3.93 1.96
N GLY A 62 -4.01 5.23 2.27
CA GLY A 62 -4.63 6.25 1.42
C GLY A 62 -6.16 6.24 1.38
N ALA A 63 -6.85 5.45 2.20
CA ALA A 63 -8.28 5.58 2.37
C ALA A 63 -8.64 6.98 2.91
N PRO A 64 -9.61 7.70 2.35
CA PRO A 64 -9.89 9.07 2.75
C PRO A 64 -10.83 9.19 3.96
N ILE A 65 -11.53 8.11 4.33
CA ILE A 65 -12.58 8.11 5.35
C ILE A 65 -12.59 6.78 6.13
N PRO A 66 -12.95 6.82 7.44
CA PRO A 66 -13.24 5.61 8.19
C PRO A 66 -14.57 5.00 7.74
N LEU A 67 -14.73 3.69 7.96
CA LEU A 67 -15.98 2.94 7.77
C LEU A 67 -16.27 2.03 8.97
N THR A 68 -15.84 2.43 10.17
CA THR A 68 -15.91 1.58 11.37
C THR A 68 -17.18 1.81 12.18
N LYS A 69 -17.90 2.91 11.94
CA LYS A 69 -19.14 3.28 12.66
C LYS A 69 -20.31 3.47 11.69
N LEU A 70 -21.54 3.24 12.15
CA LEU A 70 -22.76 3.45 11.35
C LEU A 70 -22.91 4.90 10.92
N ALA A 71 -22.47 5.83 11.78
CA ALA A 71 -22.41 7.24 11.44
C ALA A 71 -21.50 7.51 10.22
N ASP A 72 -20.38 6.79 10.08
CA ASP A 72 -19.47 6.96 8.94
C ASP A 72 -20.16 6.59 7.62
N LEU A 73 -20.91 5.48 7.63
CA LEU A 73 -21.64 4.98 6.46
C LEU A 73 -22.83 5.85 6.09
N ARG A 74 -23.50 6.44 7.09
CA ARG A 74 -24.63 7.36 6.89
C ARG A 74 -24.20 8.79 6.56
N ALA A 75 -22.92 9.14 6.77
CA ALA A 75 -22.42 10.46 6.46
C ALA A 75 -22.59 10.80 4.97
N VAL A 76 -22.72 12.09 4.67
CA VAL A 76 -22.77 12.58 3.29
C VAL A 76 -21.43 12.31 2.60
N SER A 77 -21.46 11.83 1.36
CA SER A 77 -20.24 11.62 0.59
C SER A 77 -19.59 12.94 0.19
N GLY A 78 -18.31 13.10 0.55
CA GLY A 78 -17.52 14.29 0.17
C GLY A 78 -17.31 14.48 -1.33
N VAL A 79 -17.55 13.44 -2.16
CA VAL A 79 -17.42 13.51 -3.63
C VAL A 79 -18.76 13.44 -4.36
N ALA A 80 -19.86 13.17 -3.65
CA ALA A 80 -21.20 13.08 -4.19
C ALA A 80 -22.23 13.50 -3.12
N PRO A 81 -22.44 14.80 -2.89
CA PRO A 81 -23.23 15.29 -1.75
C PRO A 81 -24.70 14.86 -1.72
N ALA A 82 -25.23 14.36 -2.83
CA ALA A 82 -26.58 13.78 -2.93
C ALA A 82 -26.65 12.32 -2.45
N MET A 83 -25.53 11.73 -2.03
CA MET A 83 -25.43 10.33 -1.61
C MET A 83 -24.73 10.23 -0.25
N SER A 84 -25.13 9.24 0.53
CA SER A 84 -24.38 8.74 1.68
C SER A 84 -23.10 8.01 1.24
N VAL A 85 -22.18 7.83 2.20
CA VAL A 85 -20.98 7.01 2.02
C VAL A 85 -21.34 5.55 1.70
N ALA A 86 -22.38 4.98 2.32
CA ALA A 86 -22.79 3.61 2.05
C ALA A 86 -23.34 3.41 0.63
N GLU A 87 -24.14 4.35 0.12
CA GLU A 87 -24.61 4.31 -1.27
C GLU A 87 -23.44 4.41 -2.26
N ARG A 88 -22.42 5.22 -1.94
CA ARG A 88 -21.17 5.26 -2.72
C ARG A 88 -20.39 3.96 -2.61
N ALA A 89 -20.35 3.33 -1.44
CA ALA A 89 -19.69 2.04 -1.25
C ALA A 89 -20.33 0.96 -2.13
N VAL A 90 -21.67 0.90 -2.25
CA VAL A 90 -22.36 -0.03 -3.18
C VAL A 90 -21.91 0.17 -4.62
N ILE A 91 -21.86 1.43 -5.09
CA ILE A 91 -21.38 1.73 -6.45
C ILE A 91 -19.94 1.26 -6.62
N ARG A 92 -19.05 1.55 -5.67
CA ARG A 92 -17.63 1.18 -5.75
C ARG A 92 -17.41 -0.33 -5.65
N MET A 93 -18.21 -1.06 -4.88
CA MET A 93 -18.14 -2.52 -4.81
C MET A 93 -18.52 -3.18 -6.14
N LYS A 94 -19.43 -2.57 -6.91
CA LYS A 94 -19.91 -3.06 -8.21
C LYS A 94 -19.14 -2.51 -9.41
N ASP A 95 -18.32 -1.48 -9.20
CA ASP A 95 -17.50 -0.85 -10.24
C ASP A 95 -16.37 -1.81 -10.68
N SER A 96 -16.36 -2.19 -11.95
CA SER A 96 -15.30 -3.02 -12.53
C SER A 96 -14.08 -2.20 -12.93
N ALA A 97 -14.25 -0.91 -13.21
CA ALA A 97 -13.19 0.00 -13.65
C ALA A 97 -12.43 0.62 -12.47
N ARG A 98 -13.09 0.83 -11.33
CA ARG A 98 -12.46 1.39 -10.13
C ARG A 98 -13.08 0.76 -8.87
N PRO A 99 -12.87 -0.54 -8.66
CA PRO A 99 -13.50 -1.24 -7.54
C PRO A 99 -13.03 -0.74 -6.18
N MET A 100 -13.90 -0.91 -5.17
CA MET A 100 -13.47 -1.05 -3.77
C MET A 100 -13.96 -2.39 -3.21
N PRO A 101 -13.11 -3.15 -2.50
CA PRO A 101 -11.68 -2.89 -2.28
C PRO A 101 -10.86 -2.83 -3.59
N PRO A 102 -9.70 -2.15 -3.61
CA PRO A 102 -8.86 -2.07 -4.80
C PRO A 102 -8.41 -3.46 -5.27
N PRO A 103 -8.03 -3.62 -6.54
CA PRO A 103 -7.46 -4.87 -7.03
C PRO A 103 -6.32 -5.37 -6.14
N GLY A 104 -6.34 -6.67 -5.82
CA GLY A 104 -5.40 -7.30 -4.89
C GLY A 104 -5.82 -7.35 -3.43
N SER A 105 -6.85 -6.61 -3.04
CA SER A 105 -7.49 -6.77 -1.73
C SER A 105 -8.63 -7.78 -1.81
N PRO A 106 -8.89 -8.56 -0.74
CA PRO A 106 -10.05 -9.44 -0.68
C PRO A 106 -11.35 -8.69 -0.99
N ARG A 107 -12.11 -9.17 -1.97
CA ARG A 107 -13.43 -8.58 -2.28
C ARG A 107 -14.52 -9.24 -1.45
N PRO A 108 -15.57 -8.51 -1.06
CA PRO A 108 -16.78 -9.12 -0.55
C PRO A 108 -17.32 -10.16 -1.54
N ALA A 109 -17.84 -11.28 -1.02
CA ALA A 109 -18.54 -12.25 -1.83
C ALA A 109 -19.78 -11.61 -2.49
N PRO A 110 -20.23 -12.07 -3.69
CA PRO A 110 -21.38 -11.48 -4.38
C PRO A 110 -22.64 -11.39 -3.51
N GLY A 111 -22.97 -12.45 -2.76
CA GLY A 111 -24.10 -12.43 -1.83
C GLY A 111 -23.98 -11.39 -0.71
N GLY A 112 -22.75 -11.10 -0.26
CA GLY A 112 -22.50 -10.01 0.70
C GLY A 112 -22.74 -8.63 0.08
N ILE A 113 -22.35 -8.43 -1.18
CA ILE A 113 -22.64 -7.17 -1.90
C ILE A 113 -24.14 -6.95 -2.03
N ASP A 114 -24.90 -8.01 -2.30
CA ASP A 114 -26.36 -7.95 -2.40
C ASP A 114 -27.01 -7.65 -1.04
N ALA A 115 -26.57 -8.32 0.03
CA ALA A 115 -27.05 -8.05 1.38
C ALA A 115 -26.75 -6.61 1.82
N PHE A 116 -25.54 -6.11 1.56
CA PHE A 116 -25.19 -4.72 1.84
C PHE A 116 -26.02 -3.74 1.01
N THR A 117 -26.27 -4.04 -0.28
CA THR A 117 -27.14 -3.23 -1.15
C THR A 117 -28.56 -3.15 -0.59
N ALA A 118 -29.13 -4.29 -0.16
CA ALA A 118 -30.47 -4.34 0.40
C ALA A 118 -30.57 -3.58 1.73
N TRP A 119 -29.53 -3.66 2.58
CA TRP A 119 -29.44 -2.90 3.82
C TRP A 119 -29.37 -1.38 3.58
N VAL A 120 -28.63 -0.93 2.56
CA VAL A 120 -28.61 0.49 2.17
C VAL A 120 -30.01 0.93 1.70
N ALA A 121 -30.66 0.13 0.87
CA ALA A 121 -32.01 0.42 0.35
C ALA A 121 -33.09 0.47 1.45
N SER A 122 -32.90 -0.22 2.58
CA SER A 122 -33.81 -0.20 3.72
C SER A 122 -33.58 0.96 4.70
N GLY A 123 -32.72 1.92 4.35
CA GLY A 123 -32.41 3.07 5.19
C GLY A 123 -31.32 2.81 6.24
N MET A 124 -30.49 1.79 6.00
CA MET A 124 -29.35 1.44 6.85
C MET A 124 -29.73 1.26 8.33
N PRO A 125 -30.76 0.47 8.70
CA PRO A 125 -31.16 0.31 10.10
C PRO A 125 -29.98 -0.25 10.92
N PRO A 126 -29.80 0.22 12.18
CA PRO A 126 -28.80 -0.37 13.06
C PRO A 126 -29.14 -1.83 13.35
N GLY A 127 -28.13 -2.62 13.70
CA GLY A 127 -28.31 -3.99 14.13
C GLY A 127 -27.14 -4.46 14.99
N SER A 128 -27.20 -5.71 15.43
CA SER A 128 -26.12 -6.32 16.18
C SER A 128 -25.56 -7.54 15.45
N CYS A 129 -24.26 -7.75 15.60
CA CYS A 129 -23.61 -8.98 15.20
C CYS A 129 -22.56 -9.42 16.21
N ASP A 130 -22.74 -10.60 16.75
CA ASP A 130 -21.78 -11.23 17.65
C ASP A 130 -20.58 -11.75 16.86
N GLY A 131 -19.39 -11.68 17.45
CA GLY A 131 -18.17 -12.22 16.85
C GLY A 131 -17.51 -11.35 15.77
N VAL A 132 -18.12 -10.22 15.38
CA VAL A 132 -17.52 -9.25 14.46
C VAL A 132 -17.34 -7.92 15.16
N THR A 133 -16.10 -7.48 15.32
CA THR A 133 -15.77 -6.22 16.00
C THR A 133 -15.08 -5.28 15.01
N PRO A 134 -15.59 -4.05 14.79
CA PRO A 134 -14.84 -3.03 14.05
C PRO A 134 -13.50 -2.75 14.74
N PRO A 135 -12.44 -2.40 14.01
CA PRO A 135 -11.22 -1.90 14.65
C PRO A 135 -11.56 -0.72 15.57
N GLY A 136 -11.02 -0.75 16.79
CA GLY A 136 -11.19 0.33 17.74
C GLY A 136 -10.61 1.66 17.25
N ASP A 137 -10.91 2.73 17.98
CA ASP A 137 -10.32 4.04 17.74
C ASP A 137 -8.79 3.95 17.98
N GLY A 138 -8.02 4.03 16.91
CA GLY A 138 -6.59 3.68 16.85
C GLY A 138 -6.26 2.78 15.65
N GLY A 139 -7.25 2.06 15.12
CA GLY A 139 -7.13 1.22 13.94
C GLY A 139 -6.17 0.03 14.12
N PRO A 140 -5.99 -0.79 13.07
CA PRO A 140 -4.95 -1.80 13.06
C PRO A 140 -3.57 -1.15 13.15
N THR A 141 -2.65 -1.77 13.89
CA THR A 141 -1.23 -1.37 13.95
C THR A 141 -0.37 -2.28 13.07
N GLY A 142 0.70 -1.75 12.51
CA GLY A 142 1.66 -2.52 11.72
C GLY A 142 1.40 -2.51 10.21
N PRO A 143 2.33 -3.11 9.43
CA PRO A 143 2.32 -3.08 7.97
C PRO A 143 1.13 -3.83 7.40
N PHE A 144 0.70 -3.43 6.21
CA PHE A 144 -0.23 -4.20 5.40
C PHE A 144 0.43 -5.51 4.95
N PRO A 145 -0.32 -6.63 4.95
CA PRO A 145 0.15 -7.86 4.34
C PRO A 145 0.52 -7.61 2.88
N THR A 146 1.74 -8.02 2.53
CA THR A 146 2.25 -7.91 1.17
C THR A 146 2.07 -9.22 0.41
N VAL A 147 1.87 -9.13 -0.89
CA VAL A 147 1.75 -10.29 -1.79
C VAL A 147 2.82 -10.27 -2.88
N CYS A 148 2.92 -11.36 -3.62
CA CYS A 148 3.68 -11.43 -4.87
C CYS A 148 2.77 -12.06 -5.92
N SER A 149 1.90 -11.26 -6.54
CA SER A 149 0.79 -11.78 -7.34
C SER A 149 1.24 -12.59 -8.56
N SER A 150 2.45 -12.33 -9.08
CA SER A 150 3.05 -13.13 -10.15
C SER A 150 3.60 -14.48 -9.68
N GLY A 151 3.81 -14.64 -8.37
CA GLY A 151 4.55 -15.76 -7.79
C GLY A 151 6.03 -15.80 -8.18
N GLN A 152 6.54 -14.78 -8.87
CA GLN A 152 7.90 -14.73 -9.39
C GLN A 152 8.63 -13.49 -8.87
N LYS A 153 9.83 -13.69 -8.34
CA LYS A 153 10.73 -12.61 -7.93
C LYS A 153 11.92 -12.54 -8.86
N TYR A 154 12.40 -11.32 -9.04
CA TYR A 154 13.74 -11.07 -9.48
C TYR A 154 14.72 -11.58 -8.42
N ILE A 155 15.65 -12.42 -8.86
CA ILE A 155 16.73 -12.97 -8.04
C ILE A 155 18.00 -12.46 -8.70
N PRO A 156 18.79 -11.62 -8.01
CA PRO A 156 20.07 -11.21 -8.53
C PRO A 156 20.98 -12.45 -8.67
N GLN A 157 21.67 -12.55 -9.80
CA GLN A 157 22.75 -13.50 -10.01
C GLN A 157 23.92 -13.12 -9.09
N ASN A 158 24.57 -14.14 -8.50
CA ASN A 158 25.74 -14.00 -7.64
C ASN A 158 25.57 -13.19 -6.33
N GLY A 159 24.37 -12.71 -6.02
CA GLY A 159 24.08 -11.99 -4.77
C GLY A 159 24.44 -10.50 -4.80
N ASP A 160 24.91 -10.00 -5.94
CA ASP A 160 25.04 -8.58 -6.21
C ASP A 160 23.71 -8.10 -6.78
N ASP A 161 23.11 -7.08 -6.17
CA ASP A 161 21.87 -6.47 -6.68
C ASP A 161 22.09 -5.76 -8.03
N ASP A 162 23.34 -5.77 -8.49
CA ASP A 162 23.90 -5.20 -9.69
C ASP A 162 24.14 -6.35 -10.69
N ASP A 163 23.08 -6.98 -11.20
CA ASP A 163 23.29 -7.98 -12.26
C ASP A 163 24.06 -7.32 -13.41
N GLU A 164 25.26 -7.82 -13.70
CA GLU A 164 26.15 -7.39 -14.79
C GLU A 164 25.46 -7.41 -16.17
N ASP A 165 24.26 -7.99 -16.25
CA ASP A 165 23.44 -8.12 -17.45
C ASP A 165 22.65 -6.83 -17.80
N GLY A 166 22.56 -5.84 -16.91
CA GLY A 166 21.92 -4.55 -17.21
C GLY A 166 20.43 -4.67 -17.56
N SER A 167 19.76 -5.73 -17.10
CA SER A 167 18.38 -6.05 -17.49
C SER A 167 17.41 -4.91 -17.13
N PRO A 168 16.58 -4.42 -18.08
CA PRO A 168 15.59 -3.37 -17.79
C PRO A 168 14.48 -3.83 -16.82
N ASP A 169 14.41 -5.13 -16.51
CA ASP A 169 13.45 -5.74 -15.60
C ASP A 169 14.06 -6.02 -14.20
N MET A 170 15.28 -5.53 -13.92
CA MET A 170 15.94 -5.72 -12.62
C MET A 170 15.21 -5.01 -11.47
N ASN A 171 15.39 -5.55 -10.27
CA ASN A 171 14.95 -4.98 -9.00
C ASN A 171 13.56 -4.30 -9.01
N PRO A 172 12.49 -4.95 -9.51
CA PRO A 172 11.18 -4.32 -9.56
C PRO A 172 10.71 -3.87 -8.18
N GLY A 173 10.10 -2.69 -8.09
CA GLY A 173 9.57 -2.13 -6.84
C GLY A 173 10.61 -1.40 -5.98
N MET A 174 11.90 -1.54 -6.26
CA MET A 174 12.97 -0.81 -5.57
C MET A 174 13.05 0.66 -6.06
N PRO A 175 13.62 1.60 -5.27
CA PRO A 175 13.86 2.98 -5.71
C PRO A 175 14.97 3.01 -6.78
N CYS A 176 14.57 2.88 -8.05
CA CYS A 176 15.49 2.63 -9.16
C CYS A 176 16.47 3.79 -9.31
N ARG A 177 15.96 5.03 -9.35
CA ARG A 177 16.79 6.18 -9.69
C ARG A 177 17.80 6.50 -8.60
N ALA A 178 17.45 6.36 -7.33
CA ALA A 178 18.40 6.50 -6.23
C ALA A 178 19.55 5.48 -6.33
N CYS A 179 19.23 4.22 -6.64
CA CYS A 179 20.24 3.18 -6.86
C CYS A 179 21.14 3.50 -8.06
N HIS A 180 20.55 3.81 -9.22
CA HIS A 180 21.33 4.16 -10.42
C HIS A 180 22.16 5.44 -10.24
N LEU A 181 21.68 6.45 -9.52
CA LEU A 181 22.51 7.62 -9.23
C LEU A 181 23.75 7.30 -8.39
N ALA A 182 23.68 6.27 -7.55
CA ALA A 182 24.78 5.85 -6.70
C ALA A 182 25.79 4.97 -7.44
N ASN A 183 25.29 4.02 -8.25
CA ASN A 183 26.12 2.96 -8.83
C ASN A 183 26.35 3.13 -10.33
N GLU A 184 25.34 3.59 -11.08
CA GLU A 184 25.36 3.68 -12.56
C GLU A 184 24.75 5.02 -13.05
N PRO A 185 25.38 6.17 -12.78
CA PRO A 185 24.77 7.49 -13.00
C PRO A 185 24.40 7.74 -14.46
N ASP A 186 25.07 7.06 -15.40
CA ASP A 186 24.78 7.16 -16.81
C ASP A 186 23.46 6.47 -17.21
N GLU A 187 22.96 5.55 -16.39
CA GLU A 187 21.67 4.86 -16.54
C GLU A 187 20.56 5.43 -15.64
N ALA A 188 20.86 6.46 -14.83
CA ALA A 188 19.88 7.12 -13.96
C ALA A 188 18.87 7.98 -14.75
N ARG A 189 17.90 7.32 -15.40
CA ARG A 189 16.77 7.97 -16.08
C ARG A 189 15.96 8.79 -15.07
N PHE A 190 15.33 9.87 -15.54
CA PHE A 190 14.64 10.78 -14.63
C PHE A 190 13.40 10.15 -14.01
N PHE A 191 12.51 9.61 -14.85
CA PHE A 191 11.33 8.87 -14.40
C PHE A 191 11.64 7.38 -14.44
N MET A 192 11.50 6.69 -13.31
CA MET A 192 11.72 5.26 -13.20
C MET A 192 10.79 4.66 -12.16
N GLY A 193 10.28 3.46 -12.42
CA GLY A 193 9.59 2.67 -11.42
C GLY A 193 8.95 1.41 -11.94
N THR A 194 8.08 0.83 -11.13
CA THR A 194 7.39 -0.45 -11.40
C THR A 194 5.90 -0.34 -11.09
N ALA A 195 5.07 -0.74 -12.06
CA ALA A 195 3.62 -0.82 -11.91
C ALA A 195 3.14 -2.26 -11.62
N TYR A 196 2.16 -2.38 -10.75
CA TYR A 196 1.73 -3.64 -10.14
C TYR A 196 0.21 -3.84 -10.16
N PRO A 197 -0.28 -5.09 -10.20
CA PRO A 197 -1.71 -5.37 -10.16
C PRO A 197 -2.35 -5.09 -8.80
N THR A 198 -1.56 -4.94 -7.73
CA THR A 198 -2.04 -4.71 -6.36
C THR A 198 -1.24 -3.62 -5.64
N LEU A 199 -1.82 -3.02 -4.60
CA LEU A 199 -1.20 -1.91 -3.85
C LEU A 199 -0.03 -2.34 -2.95
N HIS A 200 0.04 -3.61 -2.54
CA HIS A 200 1.00 -4.08 -1.55
C HIS A 200 1.79 -5.27 -2.08
N GLU A 201 2.46 -5.11 -3.22
CA GLU A 201 3.40 -6.12 -3.74
C GLU A 201 4.76 -6.01 -3.06
N GLN A 202 5.40 -7.14 -2.79
CA GLN A 202 6.74 -7.20 -2.23
C GLN A 202 7.79 -6.63 -3.19
N ASP A 203 8.87 -6.11 -2.62
CA ASP A 203 10.07 -5.74 -3.36
C ASP A 203 10.57 -6.95 -4.17
N ARG A 204 11.07 -6.65 -5.36
CA ARG A 204 11.57 -7.58 -6.37
C ARG A 204 10.53 -8.52 -6.97
N CYS A 205 9.25 -8.40 -6.64
CA CYS A 205 8.22 -9.15 -7.36
C CYS A 205 8.11 -8.66 -8.79
N PHE A 206 8.11 -9.58 -9.74
CA PHE A 206 7.72 -9.23 -11.10
C PHE A 206 6.23 -8.89 -11.13
N SER A 207 5.85 -7.96 -11.99
CA SER A 207 4.46 -7.68 -12.32
C SER A 207 4.01 -8.51 -13.52
N THR A 208 2.69 -8.55 -13.73
CA THR A 208 2.06 -9.08 -14.94
C THR A 208 1.29 -7.96 -15.61
N VAL A 209 1.75 -7.52 -16.78
CA VAL A 209 1.25 -6.31 -17.44
C VAL A 209 0.65 -6.63 -18.81
N ALA A 210 -0.53 -6.09 -19.09
CA ALA A 210 -1.15 -6.20 -20.41
C ALA A 210 -0.37 -5.38 -21.46
N ALA A 211 -0.13 -5.98 -22.63
CA ALA A 211 0.59 -5.33 -23.73
C ALA A 211 -0.11 -4.04 -24.17
N GLY A 212 0.62 -2.92 -24.22
CA GLY A 212 0.09 -1.59 -24.51
C GLY A 212 -0.18 -0.72 -23.27
N THR A 213 0.03 -1.26 -22.06
CA THR A 213 0.01 -0.46 -20.83
C THR A 213 1.14 0.57 -20.85
N ARG A 214 0.86 1.79 -20.39
CA ARG A 214 1.82 2.89 -20.38
C ARG A 214 1.67 3.77 -19.15
N VAL A 215 2.74 4.44 -18.76
CA VAL A 215 2.75 5.53 -17.79
C VAL A 215 2.80 6.84 -18.57
N GLU A 216 1.89 7.75 -18.24
CA GLU A 216 1.85 9.11 -18.77
C GLU A 216 2.16 10.10 -17.65
N ILE A 217 3.15 10.96 -17.89
CA ILE A 217 3.45 12.11 -17.04
C ILE A 217 2.65 13.30 -17.55
N LEU A 218 1.90 13.91 -16.64
CA LEU A 218 1.07 15.08 -16.89
C LEU A 218 1.77 16.33 -16.34
N ASP A 219 1.81 17.38 -17.15
CA ASP A 219 2.27 18.70 -16.72
C ASP A 219 1.29 19.36 -15.73
N ALA A 220 1.63 20.55 -15.23
CA ALA A 220 0.80 21.31 -14.31
C ALA A 220 -0.59 21.69 -14.86
N ASN A 221 -0.77 21.65 -16.19
CA ASN A 221 -2.04 21.93 -16.87
C ASN A 221 -2.84 20.65 -17.16
N GLY A 222 -2.29 19.46 -16.84
CA GLY A 222 -2.90 18.17 -17.12
C GLY A 222 -2.64 17.61 -18.52
N ASN A 223 -1.75 18.23 -19.31
CA ASN A 223 -1.37 17.71 -20.63
C ASN A 223 -0.35 16.58 -20.49
N VAL A 224 -0.46 15.56 -21.35
CA VAL A 224 0.53 14.49 -21.42
C VAL A 224 1.84 15.05 -21.98
N ALA A 225 2.89 15.05 -21.16
CA ALA A 225 4.21 15.57 -21.51
C ALA A 225 5.22 14.45 -21.80
N VAL A 226 5.09 13.29 -21.14
CA VAL A 226 5.93 12.11 -21.37
C VAL A 226 5.07 10.86 -21.35
N THR A 227 5.32 9.93 -22.29
CA THR A 227 4.69 8.61 -22.32
C THR A 227 5.78 7.54 -22.29
N MET A 228 5.64 6.58 -21.36
CA MET A 228 6.60 5.48 -21.17
C MET A 228 5.85 4.15 -21.25
N PRO A 229 6.29 3.19 -22.08
CA PRO A 229 5.72 1.85 -22.06
C PRO A 229 6.02 1.16 -20.73
N VAL A 230 5.04 0.45 -20.19
CA VAL A 230 5.27 -0.47 -19.07
C VAL A 230 5.67 -1.82 -19.64
N ARG A 231 6.82 -2.33 -19.22
CA ARG A 231 7.35 -3.61 -19.68
C ARG A 231 6.54 -4.77 -19.12
N ALA A 232 6.73 -5.96 -19.71
CA ALA A 232 6.00 -7.17 -19.32
C ALA A 232 6.13 -7.51 -17.82
N ARG A 233 7.27 -7.14 -17.21
CA ARG A 233 7.58 -7.36 -15.79
C ARG A 233 7.24 -6.18 -14.87
N GLY A 234 6.61 -5.12 -15.40
CA GLY A 234 6.14 -3.96 -14.61
C GLY A 234 7.05 -2.75 -14.65
N ASN A 235 8.34 -2.92 -14.94
CA ASN A 235 9.29 -1.81 -14.95
C ASN A 235 8.99 -0.84 -16.11
N PHE A 236 9.22 0.44 -15.85
CA PHE A 236 9.18 1.51 -16.84
C PHE A 236 10.24 2.54 -16.49
N PHE A 237 10.70 3.25 -17.51
CA PHE A 237 11.61 4.37 -17.35
C PHE A 237 11.53 5.31 -18.55
N SER A 238 11.88 6.57 -18.33
CA SER A 238 12.01 7.56 -19.40
C SER A 238 13.30 7.37 -20.18
N MET A 239 13.36 7.84 -21.43
CA MET A 239 14.61 7.82 -22.21
C MET A 239 15.63 8.88 -21.77
N SER A 240 15.18 9.92 -21.06
CA SER A 240 16.02 11.04 -20.62
C SER A 240 16.47 10.87 -19.17
N ARG A 241 17.65 11.40 -18.84
CA ARG A 241 18.15 11.56 -17.46
C ARG A 241 17.64 12.84 -16.78
N ASN A 242 17.12 13.78 -17.58
CA ASN A 242 16.47 15.01 -17.13
C ASN A 242 14.96 14.91 -17.26
N ALA A 243 14.22 15.64 -16.42
CA ALA A 243 12.76 15.66 -16.46
C ALA A 243 12.21 16.10 -17.83
N ASN A 244 12.85 17.08 -18.46
CA ASN A 244 12.44 17.72 -19.71
C ASN A 244 10.99 18.22 -19.71
N ILE A 245 10.44 18.52 -18.53
CA ILE A 245 9.12 19.09 -18.31
C ILE A 245 9.20 20.11 -17.17
N ALA A 246 8.23 21.00 -17.08
CA ALA A 246 8.05 21.83 -15.89
C ALA A 246 7.58 20.95 -14.73
N LEU A 247 8.17 21.16 -13.55
CA LEU A 247 7.78 20.53 -12.29
C LEU A 247 6.92 21.52 -11.47
N PRO A 248 5.99 21.04 -10.62
CA PRO A 248 5.70 19.64 -10.33
C PRO A 248 4.87 18.97 -11.44
N PHE A 249 4.85 17.63 -11.43
CA PHE A 249 4.06 16.81 -12.36
C PHE A 249 3.08 15.91 -11.61
N THR A 250 2.08 15.38 -12.31
CA THR A 250 1.34 14.19 -11.84
C THR A 250 1.54 13.05 -12.84
N ALA A 251 1.28 11.81 -12.43
CA ALA A 251 1.39 10.66 -13.34
C ALA A 251 0.11 9.83 -13.33
N ARG A 252 -0.15 9.17 -14.45
CA ARG A 252 -1.17 8.12 -14.54
C ARG A 252 -0.65 6.89 -15.25
N VAL A 253 -1.12 5.72 -14.84
CA VAL A 253 -0.96 4.47 -15.59
C VAL A 253 -2.23 4.26 -16.40
N VAL A 254 -2.09 3.96 -17.69
CA VAL A 254 -3.20 3.76 -18.62
C VAL A 254 -3.13 2.34 -19.20
N SER A 255 -4.23 1.59 -19.11
CA SER A 255 -4.38 0.26 -19.70
C SER A 255 -4.49 0.36 -21.23
N PRO A 256 -4.40 -0.77 -21.96
CA PRO A 256 -4.66 -0.80 -23.39
C PRO A 256 -6.09 -0.38 -23.76
N SER A 257 -7.07 -0.58 -22.86
CA SER A 257 -8.46 -0.15 -23.06
C SER A 257 -8.70 1.34 -22.80
N GLY A 258 -7.71 2.05 -22.26
CA GLY A 258 -7.80 3.48 -21.95
C GLY A 258 -8.25 3.80 -20.53
N ALA A 259 -8.58 2.79 -19.71
CA ALA A 259 -8.80 2.98 -18.28
C ALA A 259 -7.50 3.42 -17.60
N PHE A 260 -7.59 4.21 -16.53
CA PHE A 260 -6.40 4.76 -15.88
C PHE A 260 -6.51 4.87 -14.36
N THR A 261 -5.36 4.77 -13.71
CA THR A 261 -5.14 5.15 -12.30
C THR A 261 -4.20 6.34 -12.29
N GLN A 262 -4.56 7.41 -11.58
CA GLN A 262 -3.82 8.68 -11.61
C GLN A 262 -3.52 9.17 -10.19
N MET A 263 -2.33 9.75 -10.03
CA MET A 263 -1.93 10.48 -8.84
C MET A 263 -2.70 11.79 -8.71
N THR A 264 -3.13 12.12 -7.50
CA THR A 264 -3.79 13.40 -7.20
C THR A 264 -2.84 14.45 -6.64
N THR A 265 -1.69 14.04 -6.11
CA THR A 265 -0.71 14.92 -5.48
C THR A 265 0.47 15.16 -6.43
N PRO A 266 0.74 16.41 -6.83
CA PRO A 266 1.89 16.73 -7.68
C PRO A 266 3.23 16.36 -7.02
N GLN A 267 4.20 15.91 -7.82
CA GLN A 267 5.52 15.46 -7.37
C GLN A 267 6.66 16.18 -8.09
N MET A 268 7.83 16.16 -7.45
CA MET A 268 9.08 16.77 -7.95
C MET A 268 10.15 15.74 -8.32
N THR A 269 10.04 14.52 -7.81
CA THR A 269 11.00 13.43 -8.05
C THR A 269 10.45 12.43 -9.05
N GLY A 270 11.27 11.99 -10.00
CA GLY A 270 10.93 10.90 -10.91
C GLY A 270 11.34 9.51 -10.41
N ASP A 271 11.89 9.40 -9.20
CA ASP A 271 12.07 8.10 -8.54
C ASP A 271 10.73 7.63 -7.96
N CYS A 272 9.89 7.01 -8.79
CA CYS A 272 8.49 6.77 -8.44
C CYS A 272 8.36 5.81 -7.24
N ASN A 273 9.21 4.79 -7.15
CA ASN A 273 9.16 3.80 -6.07
C ASN A 273 9.74 4.29 -4.73
N SER A 274 10.36 5.48 -4.68
CA SER A 274 10.70 6.13 -3.39
C SER A 274 9.46 6.48 -2.55
N CYS A 275 8.33 6.74 -3.21
CA CYS A 275 7.03 6.94 -2.55
C CYS A 275 6.14 5.70 -2.70
N HIS A 276 6.17 5.05 -3.87
CA HIS A 276 5.37 3.86 -4.15
C HIS A 276 6.06 2.55 -3.70
N THR A 277 6.30 2.45 -2.39
CA THR A 277 6.88 1.27 -1.71
C THR A 277 5.82 0.19 -1.46
N GLU A 278 6.22 -0.95 -0.88
CA GLU A 278 5.30 -2.02 -0.44
C GLU A 278 4.15 -1.48 0.42
N GLN A 279 4.47 -0.53 1.32
CA GLN A 279 3.54 0.01 2.31
C GLN A 279 3.01 1.40 1.92
N GLY A 280 3.60 1.99 0.87
CA GLY A 280 3.45 3.41 0.58
C GLY A 280 4.30 4.27 1.53
N ALA A 281 4.85 5.34 0.99
CA ALA A 281 5.59 6.34 1.75
C ALA A 281 5.16 7.75 1.29
N ASN A 282 5.37 8.75 2.14
CA ASN A 282 5.09 10.15 1.83
C ASN A 282 3.65 10.42 1.32
N GLY A 283 2.67 9.69 1.87
CA GLY A 283 1.26 9.83 1.50
C GLY A 283 0.82 8.99 0.30
N ALA A 284 1.72 8.24 -0.34
CA ALA A 284 1.31 7.23 -1.31
C ALA A 284 0.62 6.05 -0.60
N PRO A 285 -0.41 5.44 -1.20
CA PRO A 285 -1.13 4.31 -0.60
C PRO A 285 -0.38 2.99 -0.64
N GLY A 286 0.68 2.89 -1.45
CA GLY A 286 1.36 1.65 -1.81
C GLY A 286 2.00 1.75 -3.18
N ARG A 287 2.13 0.62 -3.85
CA ARG A 287 2.65 0.45 -5.21
C ARG A 287 1.89 1.28 -6.25
N ILE A 288 2.55 1.51 -7.38
CA ILE A 288 1.94 2.12 -8.56
C ILE A 288 0.94 1.11 -9.14
N LEU A 289 -0.35 1.37 -8.98
CA LEU A 289 -1.40 0.41 -9.31
C LEU A 289 -1.74 0.44 -10.81
N LEU A 290 -1.72 -0.75 -11.43
CA LEU A 290 -2.24 -0.96 -12.78
C LEU A 290 -3.76 -0.71 -12.80
N PRO A 291 -4.28 0.04 -13.79
CA PRO A 291 -5.71 0.14 -13.99
C PRO A 291 -6.29 -1.22 -14.44
N PRO A 292 -7.60 -1.43 -14.28
CA PRO A 292 -8.25 -2.59 -14.89
C PRO A 292 -8.14 -2.53 -16.42
N ASN A 293 -8.12 -3.71 -17.02
CA ASN A 293 -8.17 -3.89 -18.46
C ASN A 293 -9.61 -3.85 -18.96
#